data_AF-A0A4P6F6B6-F1
#
_entry.id   AF-A0A4P6F6B6-F1
#
_cell.length_a   1.000
_cell.length_b   1.000
_cell.length_c   1.000
_cell.angle_alpha   90.00
_cell.angle_beta   90.00
_cell.angle_gamma   90.00
#
_symmetry.space_group_name_H-M   'P 1'
#
loop_
_entity.id
_entity.type
_entity.pdbx_description
1 polymer ?
#
loop_
_entity_poly.entity_id
_entity_poly.type
_entity_poly.pdbx_seq_one_letter_code
_entity_poly.pdbx_strand_id
1 'polypeptide(L)'
;MDTAVWRDLPVGARVVVRRRLSAAEAAEAAVQGRGTVWTDVIAVVLEVDDDGLTLRTDAPRETTPRTVRVAAGEIETAKRIPPRPQRRTVR
;
A
#
# COMPACT_ATOMS: atom_id res chain seq x y z
N MET A 1 1.67 9.10 -21.20
CA MET A 1 2.42 9.11 -19.93
C MET A 1 1.37 9.38 -18.87
N ASP A 2 0.78 8.32 -18.33
CA ASP A 2 -0.43 8.38 -17.49
C ASP A 2 -0.05 9.00 -16.15
N THR A 3 -0.35 10.28 -15.97
CA THR A 3 -0.09 11.05 -14.75
C THR A 3 -0.89 10.45 -13.60
N ALA A 4 -0.25 9.54 -12.86
CA ALA A 4 -0.46 9.27 -11.44
C ALA A 4 -1.92 9.30 -10.93
N VAL A 5 -2.72 8.31 -11.33
CA VAL A 5 -4.07 8.00 -10.80
C VAL A 5 -4.13 7.97 -9.26
N TRP A 6 -2.98 7.85 -8.60
CA TRP A 6 -2.88 7.86 -7.14
C TRP A 6 -3.21 9.23 -6.50
N ARG A 7 -3.01 10.35 -7.20
CA ARG A 7 -3.32 11.70 -6.67
C ARG A 7 -4.83 11.93 -6.50
N ASP A 8 -5.64 11.24 -7.29
CA ASP A 8 -7.11 11.35 -7.24
C ASP A 8 -7.75 10.35 -6.28
N LEU A 9 -6.94 9.64 -5.48
CA LEU A 9 -7.47 8.67 -4.51
C LEU A 9 -8.19 9.41 -3.37
N PRO A 10 -9.45 9.07 -3.08
CA PRO A 10 -10.16 9.69 -1.98
C PRO A 10 -9.61 9.23 -0.63
N VAL A 11 -9.48 10.16 0.31
CA VAL A 11 -9.26 9.83 1.73
C VAL A 11 -10.37 8.90 2.22
N GLY A 12 -9.99 7.87 2.98
CA GLY A 12 -10.88 6.81 3.46
C GLY A 12 -11.08 5.67 2.46
N ALA A 13 -10.62 5.80 1.21
CA ALA A 13 -10.71 4.70 0.25
C ALA A 13 -9.77 3.55 0.61
N ARG A 14 -10.26 2.32 0.45
CA ARG A 14 -9.44 1.13 0.51
C ARG A 14 -8.72 0.96 -0.82
N VAL A 15 -7.41 0.81 -0.76
CA VAL A 15 -6.53 0.77 -1.94
C VAL A 15 -5.52 -0.36 -1.83
N VAL A 16 -5.00 -0.77 -2.98
CA VAL A 16 -3.72 -1.45 -3.08
C VAL A 16 -2.75 -0.53 -3.80
N VAL A 17 -1.58 -0.34 -3.19
CA VAL A 17 -0.49 0.49 -3.71
C VAL A 17 0.71 -0.40 -3.96
N ARG A 18 1.12 -0.52 -5.23
CA ARG A 18 2.39 -1.15 -5.59
C ARG A 18 3.47 -0.11 -5.45
N ARG A 19 4.42 -0.34 -4.54
CA ARG A 19 5.55 0.56 -4.34
C ARG A 19 6.89 -0.13 -4.52
N ARG A 20 7.90 0.64 -4.90
CA ARG A 20 9.29 0.21 -4.93
C ARG A 20 9.79 0.01 -3.51
N LEU A 21 10.57 -1.03 -3.30
CA LEU A 21 11.35 -1.18 -2.09
C LEU A 21 12.53 -0.22 -2.12
N SER A 22 12.87 0.35 -0.97
CA SER A 22 14.16 1.00 -0.78
C SER A 22 15.29 -0.02 -0.98
N ALA A 23 16.52 0.46 -1.24
CA ALA A 23 17.67 -0.43 -1.41
C ALA A 23 17.90 -1.33 -0.18
N ALA A 24 17.65 -0.81 1.03
CA ALA A 24 17.74 -1.56 2.28
C ALA A 24 16.67 -2.66 2.38
N GLU A 25 15.40 -2.33 2.08
CA GLU A 25 14.31 -3.31 2.08
C GLU A 25 14.48 -4.37 0.98
N ALA A 26 14.99 -3.99 -0.19
CA ALA A 26 15.29 -4.92 -1.27
C ALA A 26 16.42 -5.88 -0.89
N ALA A 27 17.47 -5.38 -0.20
CA ALA A 27 18.54 -6.21 0.32
C ALA A 27 18.04 -7.18 1.41
N GLU A 28 17.19 -6.73 2.33
CA GLU A 28 16.57 -7.59 3.34
C GLU A 28 15.68 -8.66 2.69
N ALA A 29 14.87 -8.28 1.70
CA ALA A 29 14.06 -9.21 0.93
C ALA A 29 14.93 -10.27 0.25
N ALA A 30 16.04 -9.87 -0.37
CA ALA A 30 16.99 -10.79 -1.01
C ALA A 30 17.61 -11.79 -0.02
N VAL A 31 17.99 -11.35 1.18
CA VAL A 31 18.48 -12.24 2.27
C VAL A 31 17.42 -13.27 2.66
N GLN A 32 16.15 -12.89 2.64
CA GLN A 32 15.02 -13.78 2.90
C GLN A 32 14.62 -14.62 1.67
N GLY A 33 15.43 -14.64 0.61
CA GLY A 33 15.17 -15.39 -0.62
C GLY A 33 14.10 -14.77 -1.54
N ARG A 34 13.68 -13.54 -1.27
CA ARG A 34 12.68 -12.81 -2.04
C ARG A 34 13.39 -11.82 -2.99
N GLY A 35 13.59 -12.21 -4.25
CA GLY A 35 14.21 -11.37 -5.29
C GLY A 35 13.34 -10.25 -5.85
N THR A 36 12.40 -9.70 -5.06
CA THR A 36 11.48 -8.65 -5.52
C THR A 36 12.00 -7.26 -5.17
N VAL A 37 11.88 -6.32 -6.09
CA VAL A 37 12.14 -4.88 -5.86
C VAL A 37 10.85 -4.10 -5.60
N TRP A 38 9.71 -4.80 -5.57
CA TRP A 38 8.38 -4.24 -5.43
C TRP A 38 7.63 -4.93 -4.29
N THR A 39 6.73 -4.19 -3.66
CA THR A 39 5.78 -4.72 -2.68
C THR A 39 4.41 -4.08 -2.85
N ASP A 40 3.37 -4.83 -2.52
CA ASP A 40 1.98 -4.37 -2.59
C ASP A 40 1.47 -4.08 -1.17
N VAL A 41 1.08 -2.83 -0.93
CA VAL A 41 0.52 -2.36 0.34
C VAL A 41 -0.99 -2.26 0.21
N ILE A 42 -1.72 -3.08 0.97
CA ILE A 42 -3.17 -2.97 1.09
C ILE A 42 -3.50 -2.11 2.30
N ALA A 43 -4.19 -0.99 2.08
CA ALA A 43 -4.39 0.03 3.11
C ALA A 43 -5.62 0.90 2.86
N VAL A 44 -5.93 1.75 3.84
CA VAL A 44 -6.87 2.85 3.74
C VAL A 44 -6.09 4.15 3.57
N VAL A 45 -6.49 4.99 2.62
CA VAL A 45 -5.89 6.32 2.42
C VAL A 45 -6.23 7.23 3.59
N LEU A 46 -5.23 7.83 4.22
CA LEU A 46 -5.40 8.86 5.25
C LEU A 46 -5.17 10.26 4.68
N GLU A 47 -4.20 10.39 3.78
CA GLU A 47 -3.80 11.67 3.18
C GLU A 47 -3.19 11.43 1.80
N VAL A 48 -3.39 12.40 0.92
CA VAL A 48 -2.79 12.49 -0.41
C VAL A 48 -2.22 13.89 -0.57
N ASP A 49 -0.96 13.98 -0.95
CA ASP A 49 -0.25 15.23 -1.19
C ASP A 49 0.77 15.04 -2.32
N ASP A 50 1.50 16.10 -2.67
CA ASP A 50 2.49 16.06 -3.76
C ASP A 50 3.71 15.18 -3.46
N ASP A 51 4.03 14.97 -2.18
CA ASP A 51 5.12 14.14 -1.70
C ASP A 51 4.74 12.64 -1.68
N GLY A 52 3.45 12.29 -1.76
CA GLY A 52 2.97 10.91 -1.86
C GLY A 52 1.68 10.60 -1.08
N LEU A 53 1.65 9.40 -0.48
CA LEU A 53 0.48 8.86 0.21
C LEU A 53 0.77 8.52 1.67
N THR A 54 -0.10 8.96 2.57
CA THR A 54 -0.15 8.46 3.96
C THR A 54 -1.28 7.43 4.07
N LEU A 55 -0.93 6.23 4.50
CA LEU A 55 -1.80 5.06 4.46
C LEU A 55 -1.89 4.39 5.83
N ARG A 56 -3.05 3.83 6.19
CA ARG A 56 -3.20 2.92 7.33
C ARG A 56 -3.33 1.49 6.84
N THR A 57 -2.40 0.60 7.22
CA THR A 57 -2.41 -0.79 6.72
C THR A 57 -3.71 -1.50 7.06
N ASP A 58 -4.21 -2.27 6.08
CA ASP A 58 -5.39 -3.11 6.19
C ASP A 58 -5.00 -4.59 5.97
N ALA A 59 -3.89 -5.00 6.58
CA ALA A 59 -3.42 -6.39 6.48
C ALA A 59 -4.32 -7.29 7.34
N PRO A 60 -4.83 -8.42 6.81
CA PRO A 60 -5.69 -9.33 7.58
C PRO A 60 -4.93 -10.09 8.68
N ARG A 61 -3.59 -10.17 8.59
CA ARG A 61 -2.73 -10.88 9.55
C ARG A 61 -2.08 -9.97 10.60
N GLU A 62 -2.13 -8.65 10.42
CA GLU A 62 -1.65 -7.69 11.42
C GLU A 62 -2.85 -7.28 12.29
N THR A 63 -2.84 -7.63 13.58
CA THR A 63 -3.88 -7.23 14.54
C THR A 63 -3.86 -5.73 14.84
N THR A 64 -2.73 -5.07 14.63
CA THR A 64 -2.55 -3.64 14.86
C THR A 64 -2.29 -2.95 13.52
N PRO A 65 -3.26 -2.18 12.99
CA PRO A 65 -3.02 -1.32 11.83
C PRO A 65 -1.89 -0.34 12.12
N ARG A 66 -0.97 -0.19 11.17
CA ARG A 66 0.13 0.79 11.26
C ARG A 66 0.02 1.84 10.16
N THR A 67 0.50 3.03 10.45
CA THR A 67 0.62 4.09 9.44
C THR A 67 1.88 3.86 8.61
N VAL A 68 1.76 3.94 7.29
CA VAL A 68 2.84 3.81 6.31
C VAL A 68 2.80 5.02 5.40
N ARG A 69 3.95 5.66 5.21
CA ARG A 69 4.14 6.70 4.21
C ARG A 69 4.78 6.09 2.97
N VAL A 70 4.23 6.38 1.79
CA VAL A 70 4.79 5.95 0.50
C VAL A 70 5.10 7.21 -0.30
N ALA A 71 6.37 7.41 -0.62
CA ALA A 71 6.79 8.60 -1.37
C ALA A 71 6.32 8.52 -2.82
N ALA A 72 5.99 9.68 -3.43
CA ALA A 72 5.50 9.77 -4.81
C ALA A 72 6.41 9.03 -5.82
N GLY A 73 7.73 9.12 -5.64
CA GLY A 73 8.72 8.44 -6.49
C GLY A 73 8.83 6.92 -6.27
N GLU A 74 8.25 6.39 -5.20
CA GLU A 74 8.17 4.95 -4.95
C GLU A 74 6.88 4.33 -5.51
N ILE A 75 5.86 5.12 -5.82
CA ILE A 75 4.55 4.62 -6.27
C ILE A 75 4.64 4.23 -7.75
N GLU A 76 4.57 2.93 -8.02
CA GLU A 76 4.47 2.42 -9.38
C GLU A 76 3.01 2.46 -9.86
N THR A 77 2.09 1.93 -9.04
CA THR A 77 0.66 1.94 -9.34
C THR A 77 -0.15 2.04 -8.04
N ALA A 78 -1.34 2.61 -8.13
CA ALA A 78 -2.34 2.51 -7.08
C ALA A 78 -3.73 2.31 -7.67
N LYS A 79 -4.56 1.50 -7.00
CA LYS A 79 -5.97 1.34 -7.38
C LYS A 79 -6.86 1.16 -6.17
N ARG A 80 -8.08 1.66 -6.28
CA ARG A 80 -9.16 1.38 -5.33
C ARG A 80 -9.53 -0.10 -5.39
N ILE A 81 -9.81 -0.67 -4.23
CA ILE A 81 -10.30 -2.04 -4.08
C ILE A 81 -11.59 -2.06 -3.27
N PRO A 82 -12.47 -3.05 -3.46
CA PRO A 82 -13.69 -3.16 -2.68
C PRO A 82 -13.42 -3.19 -1.18
N PRO A 83 -14.40 -2.77 -0.34
CA PRO A 83 -14.32 -2.91 1.10
C PRO A 83 -13.97 -4.34 1.53
N ARG A 84 -13.39 -4.49 2.72
CA ARG A 84 -13.07 -5.81 3.26
C ARG A 84 -14.35 -6.66 3.32
N PRO A 85 -14.37 -7.87 2.73
CA PRO A 85 -15.51 -8.76 2.85
C PRO A 85 -15.81 -9.01 4.34
N GLN A 86 -17.08 -8.93 4.73
CA GLN A 86 -17.48 -9.35 6.07
C GLN A 86 -17.19 -10.84 6.21
N ARG A 87 -16.40 -11.20 7.23
CA ARG A 87 -16.11 -12.60 7.51
C ARG A 87 -17.43 -13.28 7.87
N ARG A 88 -17.82 -14.32 7.12
CA ARG A 88 -18.96 -15.17 7.51
C ARG A 88 -18.63 -15.78 8.87
N THR A 89 -19.32 -15.32 9.90
CA THR A 89 -19.38 -16.02 11.18
C THR A 89 -20.11 -17.33 10.92
N VAL A 90 -19.37 -18.45 11.03
CA VAL A 90 -19.99 -19.77 11.12
C VAL A 90 -20.73 -19.77 12.46
N ARG A 91 -22.06 -19.89 12.41
CA ARG A 91 -22.89 -20.14 13.58
C ARG A 91 -22.89 -21.64 13.87
#